data_AF-A0A844KFX6-F1
#
_entry.id   AF-A0A844KFX6-F1
#
_cell.length_a   1.000
_cell.length_b   1.000
_cell.length_c   1.000
_cell.angle_alpha   90.00
_cell.angle_beta   90.00
_cell.angle_gamma   90.00
#
_symmetry.space_group_name_H-M   'P 1'
#
loop_
_entity.id
_entity.type
_entity.pdbx_description
1 polymer ?
#
loop_
_entity_poly.entity_id
_entity_poly.type
_entity_poly.pdbx_seq_one_letter_code
_entity_poly.pdbx_strand_id
1 'polypeptide(L)'
;MNKPSDEKNYADAAAQFAYRAYGFSGDQYNYIVSSIDKQFMEIIKMEMMYQEFIAQRGDYFEEKYPDDESKWESYAAWTNDLNKLNEDVAKAMDTMLDREILVSDSTVGSIRMKLDEFVKPEDMVSVRMKNENYHEKLTGEFYENEQPIIDAFNEGYLYLIEEYGWKSNADVITPFINFHRIAVPTPKTEENPSGIDIYYIFDTSQPHDAEEDWAWNSDDSVPENLRFYQFEEKIDLTLARDQHIPSCDFINLTKENYSDGQNQFSCAKNTAEFQSLFATGLFSALSSIPGDYLSEYLLTKKDTKTYIALSDYDFDYHDAWATSYTIFHVVDTTGQYPGSSLESSTLSAEKIQPDKSAGAYSAYTVILKNRPQEDGYYKTKVDVATNGVGDTELEMIQEDGTTCQENTVPSGKEVTLRFKAEGTTVLESLTLQRHNNTENPSEVTSEETLLTKDQIATLSPDEEGYYIIL
;
A
#
# COMPACT_ATOMS: atom_id res chain seq x y z
N MET A 1 25.02 -12.47 -35.17
CA MET A 1 24.68 -11.36 -34.27
C MET A 1 23.18 -11.14 -34.42
N ASN A 2 22.40 -11.55 -33.42
CA ASN A 2 20.96 -11.31 -33.41
C ASN A 2 20.73 -9.80 -33.34
N LYS A 3 19.86 -9.28 -34.19
CA LYS A 3 19.35 -7.91 -34.06
C LYS A 3 18.71 -7.77 -32.67
N PRO A 4 18.98 -6.69 -31.92
CA PRO A 4 18.18 -6.35 -30.75
C PRO A 4 16.73 -6.19 -31.23
N SER A 5 15.78 -6.83 -30.57
CA SER A 5 14.35 -6.62 -30.82
C SER A 5 14.00 -5.15 -30.55
N ASP A 6 13.18 -4.57 -31.42
CA ASP A 6 12.83 -3.15 -31.53
C ASP A 6 12.04 -2.53 -30.34
N GLU A 7 12.15 -3.03 -29.11
CA GLU A 7 11.46 -2.47 -27.92
C GLU A 7 12.27 -2.68 -26.63
N LYS A 8 13.43 -2.03 -26.49
CA LYS A 8 14.14 -1.99 -25.19
C LYS A 8 14.47 -0.54 -24.83
N ASN A 9 13.46 0.18 -24.35
CA ASN A 9 13.68 1.45 -23.66
C ASN A 9 14.26 1.17 -22.26
N TYR A 10 15.16 2.04 -21.79
CA TYR A 10 15.76 1.95 -20.46
C TYR A 10 14.72 1.95 -19.34
N ALA A 11 13.63 2.73 -19.46
CA ALA A 11 12.53 2.70 -18.49
C ALA A 11 11.86 1.31 -18.41
N ASP A 12 11.66 0.64 -19.55
CA ASP A 12 11.10 -0.73 -19.55
C ASP A 12 12.06 -1.71 -18.86
N ALA A 13 13.37 -1.58 -19.11
CA ALA A 13 14.36 -2.42 -18.45
C ALA A 13 14.43 -2.15 -16.93
N ALA A 14 14.34 -0.89 -16.52
CA ALA A 14 14.30 -0.50 -15.10
C ALA A 14 13.04 -1.04 -14.41
N ALA A 15 11.87 -0.90 -15.04
CA ALA A 15 10.61 -1.40 -14.49
C ALA A 15 10.57 -2.93 -14.40
N GLN A 16 11.04 -3.64 -15.44
CA GLN A 16 11.13 -5.10 -15.41
C GLN A 16 12.10 -5.62 -14.37
N PHE A 17 13.21 -4.90 -14.15
CA PHE A 17 14.11 -5.22 -13.06
C PHE A 17 13.44 -4.96 -11.71
N ALA A 18 12.81 -3.79 -11.55
CA ALA A 18 12.14 -3.40 -10.32
C ALA A 18 11.07 -4.42 -9.92
N TYR A 19 10.21 -4.84 -10.86
CA TYR A 19 9.16 -5.84 -10.63
C TYR A 19 9.71 -7.22 -10.19
N ARG A 20 10.96 -7.54 -10.55
CA ARG A 20 11.63 -8.78 -10.13
C ARG A 20 12.39 -8.63 -8.82
N ALA A 21 12.85 -7.42 -8.50
CA ALA A 21 13.71 -7.13 -7.36
C ALA A 21 12.94 -6.61 -6.14
N TYR A 22 11.75 -6.04 -6.33
CA TYR A 22 10.92 -5.42 -5.30
C TYR A 22 9.49 -5.95 -5.38
N GLY A 23 8.90 -6.21 -4.22
CA GLY A 23 7.59 -6.86 -4.12
C GLY A 23 6.42 -5.92 -4.37
N PHE A 24 6.60 -4.63 -4.07
CA PHE A 24 5.49 -3.68 -3.93
C PHE A 24 5.70 -2.40 -4.73
N SER A 25 4.59 -1.76 -5.10
CA SER A 25 4.55 -0.64 -6.04
C SER A 25 5.43 0.55 -5.62
N GLY A 26 5.46 0.89 -4.32
CA GLY A 26 6.26 2.01 -3.81
C GLY A 26 7.76 1.83 -4.01
N ASP A 27 8.30 0.66 -3.68
CA ASP A 27 9.72 0.36 -3.89
C ASP A 27 10.08 0.27 -5.37
N GLN A 28 9.14 -0.28 -6.17
CA GLN A 28 9.30 -0.34 -7.61
C GLN A 28 9.36 1.06 -8.23
N TYR A 29 8.46 1.95 -7.82
CA TYR A 29 8.42 3.36 -8.23
C TYR A 29 9.74 4.06 -7.94
N ASN A 30 10.19 4.00 -6.67
CA ASN A 30 11.43 4.62 -6.23
C ASN A 30 12.64 4.20 -7.08
N TYR A 31 12.73 2.90 -7.38
CA TYR A 31 13.81 2.38 -8.21
C TYR A 31 13.73 2.88 -9.65
N ILE A 32 12.52 2.89 -10.24
CA ILE A 32 12.30 3.35 -11.61
C ILE A 32 12.67 4.82 -11.74
N VAL A 33 12.11 5.70 -10.89
CA VAL A 33 12.39 7.14 -10.88
C VAL A 33 13.89 7.39 -10.71
N SER A 34 14.50 6.79 -9.68
CA SER A 34 15.94 6.94 -9.42
C SER A 34 16.82 6.49 -10.58
N SER A 35 16.36 5.52 -11.38
CA SER A 35 17.09 5.04 -12.55
C SER A 35 16.93 6.01 -13.72
N ILE A 36 15.72 6.48 -13.98
CA ILE A 36 15.41 7.45 -15.04
C ILE A 36 16.15 8.77 -14.78
N ASP A 37 16.11 9.28 -13.54
CA ASP A 37 16.79 10.53 -13.16
C ASP A 37 18.29 10.45 -13.39
N LYS A 38 18.93 9.31 -13.08
CA LYS A 38 20.35 9.11 -13.37
C LYS A 38 20.63 9.21 -14.87
N GLN A 39 19.78 8.62 -15.70
CA GLN A 39 19.92 8.68 -17.15
C GLN A 39 19.75 10.12 -17.66
N PHE A 40 18.75 10.85 -17.17
CA PHE A 40 18.54 12.26 -17.52
C PHE A 40 19.71 13.13 -17.09
N MET A 41 20.25 12.92 -15.89
CA MET A 41 21.44 13.63 -15.43
C MET A 41 22.67 13.36 -16.29
N GLU A 42 22.84 12.15 -16.83
CA GLU A 42 23.91 11.85 -17.78
C GLU A 42 23.71 12.56 -19.12
N ILE A 43 22.48 12.62 -19.62
CA ILE A 43 22.13 13.34 -20.85
C ILE A 43 22.39 14.84 -20.69
N ILE A 44 21.89 15.45 -19.62
CA ILE A 44 22.08 16.88 -19.32
C ILE A 44 23.57 17.21 -19.21
N LYS A 45 24.38 16.36 -18.58
CA LYS A 45 25.85 16.55 -18.52
C LYS A 45 26.47 16.55 -19.91
N MET A 46 26.02 15.68 -20.82
CA MET A 46 26.50 15.67 -22.20
C MET A 46 26.09 16.94 -22.96
N GLU A 47 24.87 17.42 -22.77
CA GLU A 47 24.41 18.70 -23.34
C GLU A 47 25.26 19.87 -22.84
N MET A 48 25.52 19.95 -21.54
CA MET A 48 26.37 20.99 -20.94
C MET A 48 27.80 20.95 -21.50
N MET A 49 28.41 19.77 -21.63
CA MET A 49 29.74 19.64 -22.23
C MET A 49 29.77 20.08 -23.69
N TYR A 50 28.71 19.78 -24.46
CA TYR A 50 28.63 20.19 -25.86
C TYR A 50 28.37 21.69 -26.01
N GLN A 51 27.54 22.28 -25.15
CA GLN A 51 27.36 23.73 -25.05
C GLN A 51 28.69 24.43 -24.74
N GLU A 52 29.47 23.92 -23.79
CA GLU A 52 30.79 24.47 -23.46
C GLU A 52 31.76 24.36 -24.64
N PHE A 53 31.76 23.23 -25.36
CA PHE A 53 32.56 23.06 -26.57
C PHE A 53 32.22 24.09 -27.66
N ILE A 54 30.92 24.34 -27.90
CA ILE A 54 30.48 25.36 -28.86
C ILE A 54 30.91 26.75 -28.39
N ALA A 55 30.74 27.09 -27.10
CA ALA A 55 31.18 28.37 -26.56
C ALA A 55 32.70 28.60 -26.76
N GLN A 56 33.54 27.63 -26.39
CA GLN A 56 34.99 27.70 -26.60
C GLN A 56 35.37 27.84 -28.09
N ARG A 57 34.58 27.25 -28.99
CA ARG A 57 34.75 27.43 -30.44
C ARG A 57 34.40 28.84 -30.89
N GLY A 58 33.36 29.43 -30.32
CA GLY A 58 32.99 30.84 -30.52
C GLY A 58 34.14 31.76 -30.15
N ASP A 59 34.67 31.63 -28.93
CA ASP A 59 35.81 32.43 -28.44
C ASP A 59 37.04 32.28 -29.36
N TYR A 60 37.33 31.05 -29.81
CA TYR A 60 38.43 30.80 -30.73
C TYR A 60 38.23 31.45 -32.10
N PHE A 61 36.99 31.48 -32.61
CA PHE A 61 36.67 32.14 -33.89
C PHE A 61 36.75 33.66 -33.76
N GLU A 62 36.29 34.23 -32.65
CA GLU A 62 36.46 35.64 -32.34
C GLU A 62 37.94 36.04 -32.31
N GLU A 63 38.80 35.22 -31.71
CA GLU A 63 40.23 35.52 -31.62
C GLU A 63 41.00 35.33 -32.94
N LYS A 64 40.71 34.26 -33.70
CA LYS A 64 41.51 33.87 -34.87
C LYS A 64 40.92 34.27 -36.21
N TYR A 65 39.61 34.40 -36.31
CA TYR A 65 38.88 34.61 -37.56
C TYR A 65 37.75 35.64 -37.42
N PRO A 66 38.03 36.85 -36.90
CA PRO A 66 36.98 37.84 -36.59
C PRO A 66 36.17 38.26 -37.83
N ASP A 67 36.80 38.32 -39.00
CA ASP A 67 36.18 38.80 -40.25
C ASP A 67 35.83 37.67 -41.25
N ASP A 68 35.93 36.39 -40.86
CA ASP A 68 35.67 35.25 -41.76
C ASP A 68 34.19 34.83 -41.69
N GLU A 69 33.38 35.47 -42.53
CA GLU A 69 31.92 35.28 -42.60
C GLU A 69 31.52 33.81 -42.76
N SER A 70 32.26 33.03 -43.57
CA SER A 70 31.95 31.61 -43.79
C SER A 70 32.11 30.75 -42.53
N LYS A 71 33.07 31.11 -41.67
CA LYS A 71 33.25 30.42 -40.37
C LYS A 71 32.19 30.81 -39.36
N TRP A 72 31.80 32.08 -39.34
CA TRP A 72 30.71 32.56 -38.49
C TRP A 72 29.35 31.98 -38.90
N GLU A 73 29.09 31.84 -40.20
CA GLU A 73 27.90 31.11 -40.70
C GLU A 73 27.90 29.64 -40.25
N SER A 74 29.05 28.98 -40.32
CA SER A 74 29.19 27.59 -39.85
C SER A 74 28.97 27.46 -38.34
N TYR A 75 29.49 28.41 -37.56
CA TYR A 75 29.28 28.49 -36.11
C TYR A 75 27.81 28.72 -35.74
N ALA A 76 27.14 29.64 -36.45
CA ALA A 76 25.72 29.91 -36.28
C ALA A 76 24.86 28.66 -36.60
N ALA A 77 25.24 27.90 -37.64
CA ALA A 77 24.58 26.64 -37.96
C ALA A 77 24.73 25.61 -36.82
N TRP A 78 25.94 25.44 -36.26
CA TRP A 78 26.15 24.55 -35.11
C TRP A 78 25.37 24.96 -33.87
N THR A 79 25.24 26.27 -33.63
CA THR A 79 24.44 26.80 -32.51
C THR A 79 22.95 26.49 -32.71
N ASN A 80 22.44 26.64 -33.94
CA ASN A 80 21.06 26.27 -34.27
C ASN A 80 20.81 24.76 -34.14
N ASP A 81 21.75 23.93 -34.61
CA ASP A 81 21.67 22.48 -34.46
C ASP A 81 21.66 22.05 -32.99
N LEU A 82 22.44 22.73 -32.14
CA LEU A 82 22.45 22.50 -30.69
C LEU A 82 21.13 22.88 -30.02
N ASN A 83 20.56 24.05 -30.34
CA ASN A 83 19.25 24.44 -29.81
C ASN A 83 18.17 23.42 -30.19
N LYS A 84 18.20 22.96 -31.44
CA LYS A 84 17.28 21.92 -31.91
C LYS A 84 17.50 20.58 -31.18
N LEU A 85 18.76 20.19 -30.94
CA LEU A 85 19.07 18.99 -30.18
C LEU A 85 18.50 19.07 -28.76
N ASN A 86 18.67 20.19 -28.06
CA ASN A 86 18.11 20.36 -26.71
C ASN A 86 16.57 20.26 -26.72
N GLU A 87 15.90 20.86 -27.70
CA GLU A 87 14.44 20.73 -27.84
C GLU A 87 14.01 19.29 -28.13
N ASP A 88 14.74 18.58 -28.99
CA ASP A 88 14.43 17.20 -29.35
C ASP A 88 14.70 16.25 -28.17
N VAL A 89 15.74 16.49 -27.38
CA VAL A 89 16.02 15.75 -26.13
C VAL A 89 14.92 15.97 -25.10
N ALA A 90 14.53 17.23 -24.83
CA ALA A 90 13.45 17.55 -23.90
C ALA A 90 12.14 16.83 -24.28
N LYS A 91 11.73 16.90 -25.56
CA LYS A 91 10.55 16.17 -26.05
C LYS A 91 10.66 14.67 -25.89
N ALA A 92 11.84 14.09 -26.09
CA ALA A 92 12.07 12.66 -25.91
C ALA A 92 11.98 12.25 -24.44
N MET A 93 12.45 13.10 -23.52
CA MET A 93 12.31 12.90 -22.08
C MET A 93 10.84 12.95 -21.66
N ASP A 94 10.09 13.96 -22.09
CA ASP A 94 8.64 14.08 -21.81
C ASP A 94 7.87 12.87 -22.34
N THR A 95 8.16 12.45 -23.58
CA THR A 95 7.54 11.27 -24.20
C THR A 95 7.87 9.98 -23.43
N MET A 96 9.06 9.91 -22.82
CA MET A 96 9.48 8.75 -22.02
C MET A 96 8.75 8.69 -20.68
N LEU A 97 8.38 9.83 -20.09
CA LEU A 97 7.65 9.92 -18.82
C LEU A 97 6.13 9.69 -19.00
N ASP A 98 5.52 10.18 -20.08
CA ASP A 98 4.08 10.09 -20.30
C ASP A 98 3.61 8.72 -20.87
N ARG A 99 4.54 7.89 -21.35
CA ARG A 99 4.19 6.59 -21.95
C ARG A 99 3.92 5.52 -20.89
N GLU A 100 3.14 4.51 -21.27
CA GLU A 100 3.04 3.27 -20.50
C GLU A 100 4.34 2.45 -20.61
N ILE A 101 4.96 2.20 -19.46
CA ILE A 101 6.16 1.41 -19.28
C ILE A 101 5.77 -0.07 -19.16
N LEU A 102 6.51 -0.95 -19.82
CA LEU A 102 6.31 -2.39 -19.71
C LEU A 102 6.93 -2.92 -18.41
N VAL A 103 6.09 -3.20 -17.42
CA VAL A 103 6.48 -3.63 -16.06
C VAL A 103 6.77 -5.13 -16.01
N SER A 104 5.88 -5.93 -16.62
CA SER A 104 6.02 -7.38 -16.68
C SER A 104 5.47 -7.89 -17.99
N ASP A 105 6.19 -8.83 -18.62
CA ASP A 105 5.74 -9.56 -19.79
C ASP A 105 5.63 -11.03 -19.39
N SER A 106 4.40 -11.51 -19.22
CA SER A 106 4.09 -12.87 -18.79
C SER A 106 3.10 -13.53 -19.75
N THR A 107 3.11 -14.86 -19.80
CA THR A 107 2.13 -15.63 -20.59
C THR A 107 0.69 -15.46 -20.11
N VAL A 108 0.48 -14.88 -18.91
CA VAL A 108 -0.83 -14.66 -18.28
C VAL A 108 -1.36 -13.24 -18.53
N GLY A 109 -0.53 -12.36 -19.10
CA GLY A 109 -0.85 -10.97 -19.41
C GLY A 109 0.37 -10.07 -19.22
N SER A 110 0.47 -9.02 -20.04
CA SER A 110 1.49 -7.97 -19.87
C SER A 110 0.97 -6.89 -18.91
N ILE A 111 1.79 -6.50 -17.94
CA ILE A 111 1.53 -5.36 -17.06
C ILE A 111 2.18 -4.13 -17.70
N ARG A 112 1.37 -3.13 -18.03
CA ARG A 112 1.79 -1.84 -18.57
C ARG A 112 1.19 -0.74 -17.73
N MET A 113 2.03 0.21 -17.32
CA MET A 113 1.64 1.29 -16.42
C MET A 113 2.43 2.55 -16.75
N LYS A 114 1.77 3.70 -16.67
CA LYS A 114 2.48 4.98 -16.63
C LYS A 114 3.19 5.16 -15.28
N LEU A 115 4.16 6.06 -15.23
CA LEU A 115 4.94 6.30 -14.01
C LEU A 115 4.10 6.90 -12.87
N ASP A 116 3.12 7.75 -13.21
CA ASP A 116 2.15 8.34 -12.28
C ASP A 116 1.16 7.32 -11.71
N GLU A 117 0.83 6.26 -12.47
CA GLU A 117 -0.07 5.19 -12.02
C GLU A 117 0.51 4.28 -10.92
N PHE A 118 1.83 4.33 -10.66
CA PHE A 118 2.42 3.62 -9.53
C PHE A 118 2.04 4.28 -8.21
N VAL A 119 1.82 3.47 -7.18
CA VAL A 119 1.57 4.02 -5.85
C VAL A 119 2.90 4.44 -5.23
N LYS A 120 3.01 5.72 -4.87
CA LYS A 120 4.21 6.28 -4.26
C LYS A 120 4.42 5.74 -2.84
N PRO A 121 5.67 5.68 -2.33
CA PRO A 121 5.95 5.20 -0.97
C PRO A 121 5.21 5.98 0.12
N GLU A 122 5.01 7.28 -0.07
CA GLU A 122 4.31 8.17 0.88
C GLU A 122 2.82 7.79 1.02
N ASP A 123 2.28 7.09 0.03
CA ASP A 123 0.93 6.51 0.02
C ASP A 123 0.87 5.09 0.61
N MET A 124 2.00 4.46 0.93
CA MET A 124 2.11 3.10 1.49
C MET A 124 2.28 3.06 3.02
N VAL A 125 2.00 4.17 3.70
CA VAL A 125 2.10 4.26 5.16
C VAL A 125 1.06 3.42 5.89
N SER A 126 1.33 3.08 7.16
CA SER A 126 0.35 2.47 8.04
C SER A 126 -0.90 3.35 8.15
N VAL A 127 -2.06 2.69 8.18
CA VAL A 127 -3.38 3.33 8.19
C VAL A 127 -4.10 2.88 9.44
N ARG A 128 -4.70 3.83 10.15
CA ARG A 128 -5.58 3.52 11.27
C ARG A 128 -7.02 3.58 10.80
N MET A 129 -7.61 2.41 10.63
CA MET A 129 -8.96 2.23 10.08
C MET A 129 -9.99 2.03 11.19
N LYS A 130 -11.23 2.45 10.92
CA LYS A 130 -12.37 2.18 11.78
C LYS A 130 -13.03 0.87 11.36
N ASN A 131 -13.29 -0.01 12.32
CA ASN A 131 -14.24 -1.09 12.15
C ASN A 131 -15.66 -0.52 12.37
N GLU A 132 -16.42 -0.38 11.28
CA GLU A 132 -17.76 0.21 11.29
C GLU A 132 -18.79 -0.63 12.03
N ASN A 133 -18.54 -1.94 12.16
CA ASN A 133 -19.38 -2.87 12.92
C ASN A 133 -18.59 -3.46 14.09
N TYR A 134 -17.82 -2.61 14.79
CA TYR A 134 -17.13 -3.03 16.01
C TYR A 134 -18.13 -3.47 17.08
N HIS A 135 -17.86 -4.64 17.65
CA HIS A 135 -18.58 -5.15 18.81
C HIS A 135 -17.65 -5.11 20.01
N GLU A 136 -18.02 -4.37 21.06
CA GLU A 136 -17.30 -4.47 22.34
C GLU A 136 -17.62 -5.82 23.01
N LYS A 137 -18.85 -6.32 22.81
CA LYS A 137 -19.37 -7.54 23.42
C LYS A 137 -20.31 -8.25 22.47
N LEU A 138 -20.10 -9.55 22.28
CA LEU A 138 -21.01 -10.43 21.56
C LEU A 138 -21.79 -11.29 22.56
N THR A 139 -23.09 -11.40 22.34
CA THR A 139 -23.99 -12.24 23.15
C THR A 139 -24.30 -13.53 22.43
N GLY A 140 -24.92 -14.49 23.12
CA GLY A 140 -25.44 -15.70 22.49
C GLY A 140 -26.30 -15.45 21.25
N GLU A 141 -27.25 -14.51 21.36
CA GLU A 141 -28.16 -14.08 20.28
C GLU A 141 -27.43 -13.70 18.97
N PHE A 142 -26.20 -13.19 19.05
CA PHE A 142 -25.43 -12.83 17.86
C PHE A 142 -25.05 -14.06 17.03
N TYR A 143 -24.59 -15.12 17.69
CA TYR A 143 -24.18 -16.35 17.01
C TYR A 143 -25.37 -17.07 16.36
N GLU A 144 -26.57 -16.93 16.95
CA GLU A 144 -27.81 -17.48 16.39
C GLU A 144 -28.14 -16.94 15.00
N ASN A 145 -27.92 -15.64 14.82
CA ASN A 145 -28.31 -14.91 13.62
C ASN A 145 -27.27 -15.03 12.50
N GLU A 146 -25.99 -15.14 12.86
CA GLU A 146 -24.87 -15.15 11.91
C GLU A 146 -24.55 -16.55 11.38
N GLN A 147 -24.48 -17.57 12.25
CA GLN A 147 -24.34 -18.99 11.86
C GLN A 147 -24.89 -19.90 12.97
N PRO A 148 -26.04 -20.60 12.76
CA PRO A 148 -26.60 -21.47 13.79
C PRO A 148 -25.62 -22.59 14.15
N ILE A 149 -25.21 -22.63 15.42
CA ILE A 149 -24.39 -23.72 15.98
C ILE A 149 -25.34 -24.89 16.25
N ILE A 150 -25.26 -25.95 15.45
CA ILE A 150 -26.18 -27.10 15.48
C ILE A 150 -25.51 -28.29 16.15
N ASP A 151 -26.27 -29.07 16.94
CA ASP A 151 -25.79 -30.32 17.52
C ASP A 151 -25.98 -31.61 16.71
N ALA A 152 -25.25 -32.66 17.10
CA ALA A 152 -25.38 -34.03 16.59
C ALA A 152 -26.76 -34.65 16.83
N PHE A 153 -27.62 -34.01 17.64
CA PHE A 153 -29.01 -34.38 17.90
C PHE A 153 -30.04 -33.49 17.18
N ASN A 154 -29.61 -32.47 16.41
CA ASN A 154 -30.46 -31.38 15.92
C ASN A 154 -31.25 -30.63 17.03
N GLU A 155 -30.82 -30.73 18.30
CA GLU A 155 -31.39 -30.01 19.44
C GLU A 155 -30.48 -28.83 19.80
N GLY A 156 -31.03 -27.62 19.74
CA GLY A 156 -30.29 -26.37 19.65
C GLY A 156 -29.31 -26.11 20.80
N TYR A 157 -28.02 -26.07 20.46
CA TYR A 157 -26.94 -25.47 21.26
C TYR A 157 -27.27 -24.05 21.75
N LEU A 158 -28.06 -23.34 20.94
CA LEU A 158 -28.71 -22.07 21.24
C LEU A 158 -29.35 -22.00 22.63
N TYR A 159 -30.09 -23.03 23.04
CA TYR A 159 -30.88 -23.00 24.28
C TYR A 159 -30.01 -22.83 25.53
N LEU A 160 -28.80 -23.40 25.52
CA LEU A 160 -27.88 -23.27 26.66
C LEU A 160 -27.27 -21.87 26.71
N ILE A 161 -26.95 -21.26 25.56
CA ILE A 161 -26.38 -19.91 25.54
C ILE A 161 -27.43 -18.86 25.98
N GLU A 162 -28.70 -19.04 25.57
CA GLU A 162 -29.84 -18.23 26.03
C GLU A 162 -30.07 -18.34 27.55
N GLU A 163 -30.04 -19.56 28.12
CA GLU A 163 -30.33 -19.80 29.54
C GLU A 163 -29.27 -19.20 30.48
N TYR A 164 -28.00 -19.16 30.05
CA TYR A 164 -26.88 -18.70 30.88
C TYR A 164 -26.44 -17.25 30.63
N GLY A 165 -26.98 -16.55 29.63
CA GLY A 165 -26.73 -15.10 29.42
C GLY A 165 -25.27 -14.75 29.12
N TRP A 166 -24.59 -15.61 28.36
CA TRP A 166 -23.16 -15.53 28.07
C TRP A 166 -22.77 -14.34 27.16
N LYS A 167 -21.51 -13.88 27.30
CA LYS A 167 -20.90 -12.81 26.51
C LYS A 167 -19.41 -13.07 26.27
N SER A 168 -18.93 -12.88 25.03
CA SER A 168 -17.51 -12.65 24.74
C SER A 168 -17.26 -11.15 24.67
N ASN A 169 -16.19 -10.66 25.29
CA ASN A 169 -15.75 -9.28 25.19
C ASN A 169 -14.59 -9.18 24.19
N ALA A 170 -14.43 -8.02 23.57
CA ALA A 170 -13.20 -7.67 22.88
C ALA A 170 -12.16 -7.30 23.94
N ASP A 171 -11.08 -8.08 24.03
CA ASP A 171 -10.03 -7.89 25.01
C ASP A 171 -8.78 -7.31 24.35
N VAL A 172 -8.55 -7.61 23.06
CA VAL A 172 -7.35 -7.23 22.31
C VAL A 172 -7.61 -6.09 21.34
N ILE A 173 -8.78 -6.09 20.70
CA ILE A 173 -9.06 -5.26 19.53
C ILE A 173 -9.96 -4.08 19.91
N THR A 174 -9.62 -2.90 19.41
CA THR A 174 -10.41 -1.67 19.61
C THR A 174 -11.20 -1.33 18.34
N PRO A 175 -12.13 -0.35 18.37
CA PRO A 175 -12.82 0.11 17.16
C PRO A 175 -11.88 0.66 16.06
N PHE A 176 -10.67 1.09 16.42
CA PHE A 176 -9.71 1.69 15.52
C PHE A 176 -8.41 0.87 15.48
N ILE A 177 -8.12 0.29 14.31
CA ILE A 177 -7.09 -0.74 14.15
C ILE A 177 -6.08 -0.30 13.11
N ASN A 178 -4.80 -0.53 13.41
CA ASN A 178 -3.70 -0.22 12.50
C ASN A 178 -3.50 -1.35 11.48
N PHE A 179 -3.22 -0.96 10.24
CA PHE A 179 -2.87 -1.85 9.14
C PHE A 179 -1.70 -1.28 8.32
N HIS A 180 -0.81 -2.14 7.86
CA HIS A 180 0.16 -1.80 6.84
C HIS A 180 -0.47 -1.89 5.46
N ARG A 181 -0.40 -0.80 4.68
CA ARG A 181 -0.90 -0.76 3.30
C ARG A 181 0.16 -1.30 2.34
N ILE A 182 -0.27 -2.14 1.40
CA ILE A 182 0.58 -2.75 0.39
C ILE A 182 -0.10 -2.62 -0.97
N ALA A 183 0.60 -2.10 -1.97
CA ALA A 183 0.12 -2.04 -3.35
C ALA A 183 0.92 -2.97 -4.26
N VAL A 184 0.21 -3.74 -5.09
CA VAL A 184 0.80 -4.71 -6.01
C VAL A 184 0.33 -4.42 -7.44
N PRO A 185 1.25 -4.20 -8.39
CA PRO A 185 0.88 -4.09 -9.80
C PRO A 185 0.31 -5.39 -10.36
N THR A 186 -0.81 -5.28 -11.06
CA THR A 186 -1.53 -6.39 -11.69
C THR A 186 -1.93 -6.03 -13.13
N PRO A 187 -2.23 -7.01 -14.00
CA PRO A 187 -2.81 -6.71 -15.31
C PRO A 187 -4.09 -5.89 -15.18
N LYS A 188 -4.23 -4.81 -15.96
CA LYS A 188 -5.45 -4.00 -16.00
C LYS A 188 -6.64 -4.84 -16.50
N THR A 189 -7.78 -4.74 -15.83
CA THR A 189 -9.04 -5.39 -16.21
C THR A 189 -10.19 -4.37 -16.16
N GLU A 190 -11.40 -4.74 -16.62
CA GLU A 190 -12.58 -3.87 -16.46
C GLU A 190 -12.92 -3.63 -14.98
N GLU A 191 -12.66 -4.61 -14.12
CA GLU A 191 -12.90 -4.53 -12.66
C GLU A 191 -11.75 -3.85 -11.90
N ASN A 192 -10.55 -3.81 -12.47
CA ASN A 192 -9.39 -3.10 -11.94
C ASN A 192 -8.72 -2.28 -13.07
N PRO A 193 -9.29 -1.12 -13.43
CA PRO A 193 -8.75 -0.27 -14.49
C PRO A 193 -7.40 0.36 -14.12
N SER A 194 -7.12 0.51 -12.81
CA SER A 194 -5.86 1.06 -12.31
C SER A 194 -4.67 0.13 -12.54
N GLY A 195 -4.90 -1.19 -12.57
CA GLY A 195 -3.82 -2.19 -12.60
C GLY A 195 -3.04 -2.27 -11.29
N ILE A 196 -3.63 -1.83 -10.18
CA ILE A 196 -3.07 -1.94 -8.82
C ILE A 196 -4.09 -2.64 -7.93
N ASP A 197 -3.66 -3.71 -7.24
CA ASP A 197 -4.40 -4.28 -6.11
C ASP A 197 -3.82 -3.72 -4.81
N ILE A 198 -4.68 -3.28 -3.89
CA ILE A 198 -4.28 -2.77 -2.57
C ILE A 198 -4.75 -3.72 -1.48
N TYR A 199 -3.80 -4.09 -0.62
CA TYR A 199 -3.96 -4.97 0.52
C TYR A 199 -3.61 -4.23 1.81
N TYR A 200 -4.21 -4.69 2.90
CA TYR A 200 -3.95 -4.20 4.24
C TYR A 200 -3.64 -5.37 5.14
N ILE A 201 -2.43 -5.39 5.68
CA ILE A 201 -2.00 -6.42 6.62
C ILE A 201 -2.17 -5.85 8.03
N PHE A 202 -2.84 -6.60 8.90
CA PHE A 202 -3.00 -6.20 10.30
C PHE A 202 -1.63 -5.85 10.90
N ASP A 203 -1.51 -4.63 11.41
CA ASP A 203 -0.27 -4.15 12.03
C ASP A 203 -0.11 -4.86 13.37
N THR A 204 0.85 -5.76 13.41
CA THR A 204 1.05 -6.64 14.53
C THR A 204 1.75 -5.96 15.72
N SER A 205 2.34 -4.77 15.49
CA SER A 205 3.06 -3.99 16.50
C SER A 205 2.17 -3.10 17.36
N GLN A 206 0.88 -2.96 17.02
CA GLN A 206 0.00 -2.05 17.74
C GLN A 206 -0.18 -2.50 19.21
N PRO A 207 -0.08 -1.56 20.18
CA PRO A 207 -0.08 -1.89 21.60
C PRO A 207 -1.45 -2.41 22.07
N HIS A 208 -1.42 -3.34 23.02
CA HIS A 208 -2.59 -3.75 23.80
C HIS A 208 -2.79 -2.73 24.92
N ASP A 209 -3.95 -2.07 24.93
CA ASP A 209 -4.23 -0.86 25.72
C ASP A 209 -3.29 0.31 25.38
N ALA A 210 -3.89 1.45 25.03
CA ALA A 210 -3.24 2.63 24.44
C ALA A 210 -2.21 3.37 25.31
N GLU A 211 -1.68 2.76 26.38
CA GLU A 211 -0.76 3.40 27.33
C GLU A 211 0.71 2.95 27.22
N GLU A 212 1.04 1.95 26.40
CA GLU A 212 2.41 1.42 26.32
C GLU A 212 2.99 1.48 24.89
N ASP A 213 3.74 2.55 24.60
CA ASP A 213 4.54 2.77 23.38
C ASP A 213 5.74 1.81 23.30
N TRP A 214 5.51 0.52 23.12
CA TRP A 214 6.59 -0.42 22.86
C TRP A 214 6.53 -0.94 21.44
N ALA A 215 7.51 -0.56 20.64
CA ALA A 215 7.79 -1.24 19.39
C ALA A 215 8.24 -2.68 19.70
N TRP A 216 7.37 -3.64 19.42
CA TRP A 216 7.73 -5.05 19.44
C TRP A 216 8.82 -5.32 18.39
N ASN A 217 9.90 -6.02 18.78
CA ASN A 217 10.92 -6.48 17.84
C ASN A 217 10.72 -7.97 17.53
N SER A 218 11.11 -8.39 16.34
CA SER A 218 11.00 -9.80 15.90
C SER A 218 11.77 -10.81 16.78
N ASP A 219 12.67 -10.36 17.64
CA ASP A 219 13.40 -11.21 18.60
C ASP A 219 12.63 -11.46 19.92
N ASP A 220 11.58 -10.68 20.21
CA ASP A 220 10.79 -10.77 21.44
C ASP A 220 9.76 -11.92 21.37
N SER A 221 9.13 -12.25 22.51
CA SER A 221 8.03 -13.24 22.53
C SER A 221 6.87 -12.79 21.66
N VAL A 222 6.15 -13.73 21.03
CA VAL A 222 4.93 -13.43 20.24
C VAL A 222 3.96 -12.60 21.10
N PRO A 223 3.62 -11.36 20.67
CA PRO A 223 2.68 -10.47 21.33
C PRO A 223 1.34 -11.13 21.52
N GLU A 224 0.65 -10.78 22.59
CA GLU A 224 -0.64 -11.37 22.94
C GLU A 224 -1.67 -11.22 21.82
N ASN A 225 -1.71 -10.05 21.17
CA ASN A 225 -2.56 -9.73 20.03
C ASN A 225 -2.24 -10.53 18.75
N LEU A 226 -1.19 -11.34 18.72
CA LEU A 226 -0.88 -12.24 17.60
C LEU A 226 -1.12 -13.70 17.93
N ARG A 227 -1.56 -14.01 19.15
CA ARG A 227 -1.70 -15.41 19.56
C ARG A 227 -3.07 -15.93 19.21
N PHE A 228 -3.09 -17.06 18.52
CA PHE A 228 -4.32 -17.65 18.03
C PHE A 228 -5.30 -18.03 19.16
N TYR A 229 -4.84 -18.24 20.40
CA TYR A 229 -5.76 -18.49 21.52
C TYR A 229 -6.61 -17.26 21.91
N GLN A 230 -6.23 -16.04 21.51
CA GLN A 230 -7.07 -14.85 21.73
C GLN A 230 -8.29 -14.82 20.79
N PHE A 231 -8.33 -15.70 19.80
CA PHE A 231 -9.45 -15.84 18.86
C PHE A 231 -10.56 -16.76 19.36
N GLU A 232 -10.40 -17.36 20.54
CA GLU A 232 -11.38 -18.27 21.10
C GLU A 232 -11.75 -17.88 22.53
N GLU A 233 -13.01 -18.12 22.89
CA GLU A 233 -13.54 -17.97 24.23
C GLU A 233 -13.98 -19.35 24.74
N LYS A 234 -13.42 -19.77 25.87
CA LYS A 234 -13.81 -21.03 26.53
C LYS A 234 -15.02 -20.80 27.42
N ILE A 235 -16.05 -21.61 27.21
CA ILE A 235 -17.25 -21.69 28.03
C ILE A 235 -17.26 -23.02 28.80
N ASP A 236 -17.29 -22.91 30.13
CA ASP A 236 -17.50 -24.05 31.03
C ASP A 236 -18.99 -24.21 31.36
N LEU A 237 -19.66 -25.17 30.72
CA LEU A 237 -21.08 -25.43 30.98
C LEU A 237 -21.24 -26.45 32.11
N THR A 238 -21.69 -25.96 33.26
CA THR A 238 -21.92 -26.79 34.46
C THR A 238 -22.95 -27.87 34.14
N LEU A 239 -22.57 -29.15 34.33
CA LEU A 239 -23.38 -30.35 34.02
C LEU A 239 -23.59 -30.63 32.51
N ALA A 240 -22.85 -29.96 31.63
CA ALA A 240 -22.78 -30.25 30.20
C ALA A 240 -21.31 -30.36 29.75
N ARG A 241 -21.02 -30.07 28.47
CA ARG A 241 -19.68 -30.10 27.87
C ARG A 241 -19.07 -28.71 27.77
N ASP A 242 -17.74 -28.64 27.86
CA ASP A 242 -16.99 -27.40 27.58
C ASP A 242 -17.07 -27.04 26.10
N GLN A 243 -17.05 -25.74 25.80
CA GLN A 243 -17.12 -25.24 24.44
C GLN A 243 -16.06 -24.17 24.21
N HIS A 244 -15.38 -24.22 23.08
CA HIS A 244 -14.50 -23.15 22.62
C HIS A 244 -15.15 -22.52 21.38
N ILE A 245 -15.56 -21.27 21.49
CA ILE A 245 -16.26 -20.52 20.44
C ILE A 245 -15.41 -19.34 19.96
N PRO A 246 -15.64 -18.75 18.77
CA PRO A 246 -14.86 -17.60 18.34
C PRO A 246 -15.05 -16.41 19.28
N SER A 247 -13.98 -15.72 19.63
CA SER A 247 -14.00 -14.53 20.47
C SER A 247 -14.51 -13.30 19.72
N CYS A 248 -14.86 -12.25 20.47
CA CYS A 248 -15.20 -10.95 19.93
C CYS A 248 -14.06 -10.36 19.09
N ASP A 249 -12.80 -10.58 19.48
CA ASP A 249 -11.61 -10.12 18.76
C ASP A 249 -11.50 -10.78 17.38
N PHE A 250 -11.71 -12.10 17.29
CA PHE A 250 -11.74 -12.81 16.01
C PHE A 250 -12.83 -12.24 15.09
N ILE A 251 -14.04 -12.06 15.61
CA ILE A 251 -15.18 -11.56 14.85
C ILE A 251 -14.91 -10.13 14.38
N ASN A 252 -14.42 -9.25 15.25
CA ASN A 252 -14.10 -7.87 14.90
C ASN A 252 -13.00 -7.79 13.85
N LEU A 253 -11.96 -8.64 13.93
CA LEU A 253 -10.85 -8.62 12.98
C LEU A 253 -11.18 -9.17 11.60
N THR A 254 -12.03 -10.20 11.54
CA THR A 254 -12.24 -10.97 10.31
C THR A 254 -13.55 -10.64 9.60
N LYS A 255 -14.56 -10.11 10.32
CA LYS A 255 -15.83 -9.74 9.70
C LYS A 255 -15.76 -8.40 8.97
N GLU A 256 -16.47 -8.35 7.84
CA GLU A 256 -16.17 -7.45 6.74
C GLU A 256 -16.73 -6.02 6.89
N ASN A 257 -16.13 -5.11 7.69
CA ASN A 257 -16.63 -3.72 7.78
C ASN A 257 -15.55 -2.68 8.12
N TYR A 258 -14.40 -2.72 7.44
CA TYR A 258 -13.36 -1.72 7.65
C TYR A 258 -13.51 -0.54 6.70
N SER A 259 -13.26 0.67 7.20
CA SER A 259 -13.20 1.87 6.37
C SER A 259 -12.07 2.80 6.80
N ASP A 260 -11.47 3.47 5.81
CA ASP A 260 -10.59 4.63 6.01
C ASP A 260 -11.35 5.96 5.86
N GLY A 261 -12.69 5.91 5.85
CA GLY A 261 -13.59 7.05 5.61
C GLY A 261 -13.86 7.35 4.14
N GLN A 262 -13.03 6.85 3.21
CA GLN A 262 -13.20 7.05 1.75
C GLN A 262 -13.44 5.73 1.00
N ASN A 263 -12.86 4.65 1.51
CA ASN A 263 -12.86 3.32 0.94
C ASN A 263 -13.42 2.32 1.97
N GLN A 264 -13.84 1.16 1.47
CA GLN A 264 -14.30 0.05 2.30
C GLN A 264 -13.45 -1.19 2.03
N PHE A 265 -13.15 -1.92 3.09
CA PHE A 265 -12.28 -3.08 3.05
C PHE A 265 -12.94 -4.27 3.71
N SER A 266 -12.61 -5.45 3.20
CA SER A 266 -13.08 -6.72 3.73
C SER A 266 -11.93 -7.71 3.82
N CYS A 267 -12.01 -8.64 4.77
CA CYS A 267 -11.07 -9.75 4.86
C CYS A 267 -11.01 -10.49 3.53
N ALA A 268 -9.80 -10.69 3.02
CA ALA A 268 -9.56 -11.43 1.80
C ALA A 268 -10.02 -12.88 1.99
N LYS A 269 -10.78 -13.39 1.01
CA LYS A 269 -11.27 -14.76 1.00
C LYS A 269 -10.22 -15.65 0.36
N ASN A 270 -10.10 -16.91 0.81
CA ASN A 270 -9.14 -17.85 0.23
C ASN A 270 -9.59 -18.37 -1.15
N THR A 271 -9.65 -17.45 -2.12
CA THR A 271 -10.01 -17.67 -3.52
C THR A 271 -8.90 -17.07 -4.41
N ALA A 272 -9.21 -16.53 -5.58
CA ALA A 272 -8.22 -15.86 -6.44
C ALA A 272 -7.63 -14.57 -5.81
N GLU A 273 -8.24 -14.06 -4.75
CA GLU A 273 -7.91 -12.75 -4.16
C GLU A 273 -6.50 -12.66 -3.55
N PHE A 274 -5.95 -13.77 -3.05
CA PHE A 274 -4.56 -13.80 -2.54
C PHE A 274 -3.51 -13.98 -3.64
N GLN A 275 -3.93 -14.37 -4.85
CA GLN A 275 -2.98 -14.74 -5.89
C GLN A 275 -2.14 -13.55 -6.34
N SER A 276 -2.73 -12.37 -6.53
CA SER A 276 -1.98 -11.18 -6.94
C SER A 276 -0.94 -10.74 -5.90
N LEU A 277 -1.26 -10.83 -4.60
CA LEU A 277 -0.29 -10.52 -3.53
C LEU A 277 1.00 -11.34 -3.64
N PHE A 278 0.89 -12.59 -4.09
CA PHE A 278 2.03 -13.51 -4.24
C PHE A 278 2.43 -13.77 -5.71
N ALA A 279 1.81 -13.12 -6.69
CA ALA A 279 2.12 -13.28 -8.12
C ALA A 279 3.21 -12.30 -8.60
N THR A 280 4.13 -11.93 -7.72
CA THR A 280 5.21 -10.99 -8.02
C THR A 280 6.50 -11.72 -8.43
N GLY A 281 7.34 -11.04 -9.22
CA GLY A 281 8.63 -11.58 -9.63
C GLY A 281 9.56 -11.81 -8.44
N LEU A 282 9.52 -10.91 -7.45
CA LEU A 282 10.31 -11.02 -6.22
C LEU A 282 9.91 -12.24 -5.38
N PHE A 283 8.60 -12.44 -5.19
CA PHE A 283 8.09 -13.58 -4.41
C PHE A 283 8.63 -14.91 -4.95
N SER A 284 8.60 -15.07 -6.27
CA SER A 284 9.12 -16.25 -6.97
C SER A 284 10.65 -16.39 -6.89
N ALA A 285 11.38 -15.28 -6.73
CA ALA A 285 12.84 -15.25 -6.72
C ALA A 285 13.45 -15.49 -5.33
N LEU A 286 12.74 -15.13 -4.24
CA LEU A 286 13.23 -15.26 -2.87
C LEU A 286 13.10 -16.69 -2.34
N SER A 287 11.90 -17.07 -1.91
CA SER A 287 11.64 -18.38 -1.31
C SER A 287 10.36 -19.02 -1.80
N SER A 288 9.48 -18.26 -2.47
CA SER A 288 8.13 -18.71 -2.81
C SER A 288 7.31 -19.09 -1.57
N ILE A 289 7.64 -18.56 -0.39
CA ILE A 289 6.95 -18.85 0.88
C ILE A 289 6.28 -17.55 1.37
N PRO A 290 4.93 -17.52 1.53
CA PRO A 290 4.19 -16.32 1.94
C PRO A 290 4.71 -15.67 3.22
N GLY A 291 5.05 -16.48 4.24
CA GLY A 291 5.51 -15.99 5.53
C GLY A 291 6.86 -15.26 5.44
N ASP A 292 7.78 -15.76 4.62
CA ASP A 292 9.07 -15.10 4.37
C ASP A 292 8.87 -13.77 3.62
N TYR A 293 7.98 -13.77 2.62
CA TYR A 293 7.69 -12.59 1.80
C TYR A 293 7.02 -11.46 2.58
N LEU A 294 6.16 -11.81 3.52
CA LEU A 294 5.45 -10.85 4.37
C LEU A 294 6.15 -10.60 5.71
N SER A 295 7.36 -11.14 5.91
CA SER A 295 8.04 -11.12 7.21
C SER A 295 8.24 -9.72 7.80
N GLU A 296 8.48 -8.72 6.96
CA GLU A 296 8.63 -7.32 7.38
C GLU A 296 7.31 -6.71 7.92
N TYR A 297 6.15 -7.21 7.47
CA TYR A 297 4.83 -6.71 7.87
C TYR A 297 4.20 -7.53 8.99
N LEU A 298 4.52 -8.82 9.07
CA LEU A 298 3.99 -9.71 10.10
C LEU A 298 4.77 -9.57 11.41
N LEU A 299 6.00 -9.03 11.34
CA LEU A 299 6.95 -8.85 12.44
C LEU A 299 7.24 -10.14 13.23
N THR A 300 6.93 -11.32 12.69
CA THR A 300 7.03 -12.58 13.44
C THR A 300 8.46 -13.04 13.63
N LYS A 301 8.72 -13.64 14.80
CA LYS A 301 10.01 -14.24 15.11
C LYS A 301 10.38 -15.31 14.09
N LYS A 302 11.67 -15.40 13.80
CA LYS A 302 12.23 -16.51 13.02
C LYS A 302 11.78 -17.85 13.62
N ASP A 303 11.20 -18.71 12.78
CA ASP A 303 10.60 -20.01 13.13
C ASP A 303 9.19 -19.96 13.78
N THR A 304 8.58 -18.78 13.93
CA THR A 304 7.15 -18.65 14.31
C THR A 304 6.27 -19.03 13.12
N LYS A 305 5.36 -19.98 13.34
CA LYS A 305 4.39 -20.38 12.33
C LYS A 305 3.28 -19.34 12.24
N THR A 306 3.20 -18.63 11.13
CA THR A 306 2.17 -17.59 10.94
C THR A 306 1.02 -18.11 10.10
N TYR A 307 -0.20 -17.79 10.51
CA TYR A 307 -1.44 -18.14 9.81
C TYR A 307 -2.19 -16.87 9.42
N ILE A 308 -2.73 -16.82 8.20
CA ILE A 308 -3.68 -15.78 7.81
C ILE A 308 -5.07 -16.31 8.14
N ALA A 309 -5.76 -15.67 9.08
CA ALA A 309 -7.12 -16.06 9.44
C ALA A 309 -8.12 -15.63 8.35
N LEU A 310 -9.07 -16.50 8.07
CA LEU A 310 -10.21 -16.23 7.20
C LEU A 310 -11.44 -15.90 8.04
N SER A 311 -12.47 -15.32 7.41
CA SER A 311 -13.69 -14.90 8.11
C SER A 311 -14.64 -16.04 8.46
N ASP A 312 -14.42 -17.22 7.89
CA ASP A 312 -15.19 -18.42 8.13
C ASP A 312 -14.55 -19.36 9.17
N TYR A 313 -15.42 -20.07 9.89
CA TYR A 313 -15.06 -21.05 10.90
C TYR A 313 -16.17 -22.11 10.99
N ASP A 314 -15.81 -23.28 11.49
CA ASP A 314 -16.66 -24.43 11.73
C ASP A 314 -16.58 -24.86 13.21
N PHE A 315 -17.21 -25.98 13.58
CA PHE A 315 -17.09 -26.60 14.91
C PHE A 315 -16.81 -28.09 14.80
N ASP A 316 -15.95 -28.63 15.66
CA ASP A 316 -15.79 -30.08 15.77
C ASP A 316 -16.90 -30.67 16.64
N TYR A 317 -17.83 -31.34 15.95
CA TYR A 317 -19.02 -31.84 16.61
C TYR A 317 -18.80 -33.23 17.18
N HIS A 318 -18.90 -33.36 18.51
CA HIS A 318 -18.81 -34.63 19.23
C HIS A 318 -20.11 -34.98 19.99
N ASP A 319 -20.22 -36.21 20.50
CA ASP A 319 -21.35 -36.68 21.33
C ASP A 319 -21.46 -35.91 22.67
N ALA A 320 -22.61 -36.05 23.38
CA ALA A 320 -23.12 -35.22 24.47
C ALA A 320 -22.20 -34.88 25.69
N TRP A 321 -20.97 -35.43 25.78
CA TRP A 321 -20.07 -35.24 26.93
C TRP A 321 -18.63 -34.87 26.55
N ALA A 322 -18.34 -34.68 25.26
CA ALA A 322 -17.00 -34.30 24.80
C ALA A 322 -16.92 -32.80 24.56
N THR A 323 -15.78 -32.18 24.90
CA THR A 323 -15.50 -30.77 24.60
C THR A 323 -15.62 -30.51 23.11
N SER A 324 -16.28 -29.42 22.74
CA SER A 324 -16.34 -28.92 21.35
C SER A 324 -15.42 -27.73 21.18
N TYR A 325 -14.76 -27.69 20.02
CA TYR A 325 -13.80 -26.71 19.62
C TYR A 325 -14.19 -26.05 18.31
N THR A 326 -14.02 -24.73 18.26
CA THR A 326 -14.07 -23.99 17.00
C THR A 326 -12.96 -24.50 16.08
N ILE A 327 -13.31 -24.73 14.83
CA ILE A 327 -12.39 -25.03 13.75
C ILE A 327 -12.23 -23.77 12.91
N PHE A 328 -11.12 -23.08 13.06
CA PHE A 328 -10.84 -21.88 12.29
C PHE A 328 -10.28 -22.23 10.92
N HIS A 329 -10.74 -21.50 9.90
CA HIS A 329 -10.17 -21.60 8.56
C HIS A 329 -9.03 -20.60 8.42
N VAL A 330 -7.89 -21.11 7.97
CA VAL A 330 -6.64 -20.35 7.91
C VAL A 330 -5.86 -20.68 6.65
N VAL A 331 -5.03 -19.75 6.20
CA VAL A 331 -3.99 -20.02 5.21
C VAL A 331 -2.66 -20.21 5.92
N ASP A 332 -2.02 -21.36 5.70
CA ASP A 332 -0.68 -21.64 6.23
C ASP A 332 0.36 -20.89 5.39
N THR A 333 1.11 -19.99 6.03
CA THR A 333 2.10 -19.16 5.33
C THR A 333 3.45 -19.85 5.12
N THR A 334 3.63 -21.09 5.61
CA THR A 334 4.89 -21.83 5.52
C THR A 334 5.03 -22.69 4.26
N GLY A 335 3.94 -22.87 3.49
CA GLY A 335 3.92 -23.64 2.25
C GLY A 335 4.54 -22.89 1.07
N GLN A 336 5.02 -23.64 0.05
CA GLN A 336 5.55 -23.05 -1.19
C GLN A 336 4.46 -22.75 -2.22
N TYR A 337 4.50 -21.57 -2.84
CA TYR A 337 3.62 -21.09 -3.91
C TYR A 337 4.45 -20.41 -5.03
N PRO A 338 4.09 -20.50 -6.32
CA PRO A 338 3.12 -21.40 -6.94
C PRO A 338 3.69 -22.82 -7.09
N GLY A 339 2.90 -23.85 -6.77
CA GLY A 339 3.33 -25.25 -6.85
C GLY A 339 2.61 -26.18 -5.87
N SER A 340 2.09 -25.60 -4.79
CA SER A 340 0.93 -26.10 -4.04
C SER A 340 -0.20 -25.07 -4.14
N SER A 341 -1.45 -25.48 -3.91
CA SER A 341 -2.51 -24.52 -3.60
C SER A 341 -2.11 -23.75 -2.34
N LEU A 342 -2.45 -22.46 -2.23
CA LEU A 342 -2.59 -21.80 -0.93
C LEU A 342 -3.78 -22.50 -0.22
N GLU A 343 -3.58 -23.74 0.22
CA GLU A 343 -4.64 -24.56 0.76
C GLU A 343 -5.10 -23.92 2.05
N SER A 344 -6.39 -23.60 2.11
CA SER A 344 -7.03 -23.34 3.39
C SER A 344 -6.86 -24.61 4.21
N SER A 345 -6.20 -24.47 5.34
CA SER A 345 -6.16 -25.48 6.37
C SER A 345 -7.20 -25.16 7.42
N THR A 346 -7.51 -26.16 8.23
CA THR A 346 -8.40 -26.01 9.37
C THR A 346 -7.62 -26.27 10.65
N LEU A 347 -7.76 -25.35 11.61
CA LEU A 347 -7.15 -25.45 12.94
C LEU A 347 -8.25 -25.45 14.00
N SER A 348 -8.36 -26.58 14.71
CA SER A 348 -9.21 -26.63 15.90
C SER A 348 -8.58 -25.82 17.02
N ALA A 349 -9.40 -25.10 17.79
CA ALA A 349 -9.02 -24.39 19.01
C ALA A 349 -8.25 -25.31 19.99
N GLU A 350 -8.54 -26.62 19.98
CA GLU A 350 -7.79 -27.61 20.75
C GLU A 350 -6.29 -27.65 20.39
N LYS A 351 -6.00 -27.64 19.08
CA LYS A 351 -4.62 -27.64 18.57
C LYS A 351 -3.92 -26.29 18.78
N ILE A 352 -4.72 -25.25 18.95
CA ILE A 352 -4.26 -23.89 19.19
C ILE A 352 -3.83 -23.71 20.64
N GLN A 353 -4.35 -24.48 21.61
CA GLN A 353 -3.89 -24.43 23.00
C GLN A 353 -2.47 -25.01 23.11
N PRO A 354 -1.40 -24.18 23.15
CA PRO A 354 -0.16 -24.74 23.65
C PRO A 354 -0.37 -24.89 25.17
N ASP A 355 0.11 -25.98 25.74
CA ASP A 355 0.38 -26.00 27.18
C ASP A 355 1.15 -24.71 27.50
N LYS A 356 0.59 -23.82 28.36
CA LYS A 356 1.12 -22.47 28.66
C LYS A 356 2.61 -22.48 29.05
N SER A 357 3.12 -23.66 29.41
CA SER A 357 4.50 -23.96 29.76
C SER A 357 5.48 -24.08 28.56
N ALA A 358 5.02 -24.25 27.31
CA ALA A 358 5.89 -24.54 26.15
C ALA A 358 6.15 -23.35 25.21
N GLY A 359 5.45 -22.23 25.38
CA GLY A 359 5.56 -21.05 24.52
C GLY A 359 4.86 -21.26 23.17
N ALA A 360 3.82 -20.47 22.89
CA ALA A 360 3.12 -20.52 21.61
C ALA A 360 4.03 -20.05 20.48
N TYR A 361 4.41 -20.94 19.55
CA TYR A 361 5.18 -20.58 18.35
C TYR A 361 4.27 -20.22 17.16
N SER A 362 2.96 -20.09 17.36
CA SER A 362 2.02 -19.78 16.28
C SER A 362 1.49 -18.35 16.41
N ALA A 363 1.59 -17.58 15.34
CA ALA A 363 1.04 -16.24 15.21
C ALA A 363 -0.12 -16.22 14.20
N TYR A 364 -1.02 -15.26 14.32
CA TYR A 364 -2.06 -15.00 13.33
C TYR A 364 -1.95 -13.58 12.77
N THR A 365 -2.51 -13.38 11.58
CA THR A 365 -2.76 -12.08 10.97
C THR A 365 -4.06 -12.13 10.18
N VAL A 366 -4.54 -10.97 9.74
CA VAL A 366 -5.63 -10.83 8.78
C VAL A 366 -5.14 -9.94 7.64
N ILE A 367 -5.53 -10.30 6.41
CA ILE A 367 -5.31 -9.48 5.23
C ILE A 367 -6.66 -8.96 4.75
N LEU A 368 -6.81 -7.65 4.65
CA LEU A 368 -7.95 -7.02 4.02
C LEU A 368 -7.62 -6.68 2.56
N LYS A 369 -8.63 -6.75 1.70
CA LYS A 369 -8.58 -6.25 0.33
C LYS A 369 -9.61 -5.12 0.18
N ASN A 370 -9.27 -4.13 -0.64
CA ASN A 370 -10.22 -3.09 -1.02
C ASN A 370 -11.43 -3.71 -1.72
N ARG A 371 -12.64 -3.28 -1.33
CA ARG A 371 -13.85 -3.60 -2.08
C ARG A 371 -13.86 -2.73 -3.35
N PRO A 372 -14.19 -3.28 -4.53
CA PRO A 372 -14.34 -2.47 -5.72
C PRO A 372 -15.31 -1.32 -5.45
N GLN A 373 -14.85 -0.08 -5.58
CA GLN A 373 -15.74 1.09 -5.58
C GLN A 373 -16.59 1.06 -6.85
N GLU A 374 -17.71 1.80 -6.90
CA GLU A 374 -18.53 1.91 -8.12
C GLU A 374 -17.72 2.37 -9.36
N ASP A 375 -16.68 3.17 -9.14
CA ASP A 375 -15.76 3.66 -10.17
C ASP A 375 -14.45 2.85 -10.29
N GLY A 376 -14.25 1.85 -9.43
CA GLY A 376 -13.10 0.93 -9.47
C GLY A 376 -11.76 1.54 -9.03
N TYR A 377 -11.73 2.78 -8.53
CA TYR A 377 -10.49 3.43 -8.11
C TYR A 377 -10.34 3.47 -6.60
N TYR A 378 -9.12 3.24 -6.13
CA TYR A 378 -8.74 3.55 -4.76
C TYR A 378 -8.56 5.05 -4.59
N LYS A 379 -9.15 5.62 -3.54
CA LYS A 379 -9.13 7.06 -3.28
C LYS A 379 -8.30 7.40 -2.04
N THR A 380 -7.55 8.48 -2.11
CA THR A 380 -6.79 9.03 -0.99
C THR A 380 -7.26 10.45 -0.70
N LYS A 381 -7.27 10.79 0.59
CA LYS A 381 -7.61 12.13 1.06
C LYS A 381 -6.33 12.94 1.22
N VAL A 382 -6.26 14.07 0.55
CA VAL A 382 -5.10 14.96 0.54
C VAL A 382 -5.49 16.38 0.94
N ASP A 383 -4.58 17.03 1.65
CA ASP A 383 -4.59 18.45 1.97
C ASP A 383 -3.24 19.06 1.56
N VAL A 384 -3.19 20.37 1.37
CA VAL A 384 -1.98 21.09 0.98
C VAL A 384 -1.63 22.16 2.00
N ALA A 385 -0.36 22.19 2.38
CA ALA A 385 0.15 23.10 3.38
C ALA A 385 1.37 23.88 2.85
N THR A 386 1.53 25.09 3.35
CA THR A 386 2.75 25.88 3.14
C THR A 386 3.55 25.95 4.42
N ASN A 387 4.87 25.94 4.28
CA ASN A 387 5.78 26.31 5.36
C ASN A 387 6.47 27.63 5.00
N GLY A 388 6.55 28.55 5.96
CA GLY A 388 7.08 29.89 5.74
C GLY A 388 6.49 30.93 6.68
N VAL A 389 6.77 32.20 6.39
CA VAL A 389 6.29 33.35 7.18
C VAL A 389 5.42 34.23 6.30
N GLY A 390 4.18 34.47 6.74
CA GLY A 390 3.22 35.37 6.08
C GLY A 390 1.97 34.64 5.57
N ASP A 391 1.07 35.40 4.95
CA ASP A 391 -0.19 34.86 4.41
C ASP A 391 0.02 34.34 2.99
N THR A 392 -0.53 33.16 2.72
CA THR A 392 -0.47 32.50 1.41
C THR A 392 -1.87 32.02 1.04
N GLU A 393 -2.30 32.31 -0.18
CA GLU A 393 -3.45 31.63 -0.77
C GLU A 393 -2.94 30.35 -1.42
N LEU A 394 -3.48 29.21 -1.01
CA LEU A 394 -3.10 27.90 -1.52
C LEU A 394 -4.37 27.06 -1.67
N GLU A 395 -4.58 26.56 -2.88
CA GLU A 395 -5.76 25.78 -3.26
C GLU A 395 -5.39 24.68 -4.27
N MET A 396 -6.11 23.57 -4.22
CA MET A 396 -6.19 22.57 -5.28
C MET A 396 -7.22 22.98 -6.33
N ILE A 397 -6.91 22.76 -7.60
CA ILE A 397 -7.87 22.90 -8.72
C ILE A 397 -8.47 21.52 -9.01
N GLN A 398 -9.80 21.43 -8.99
CA GLN A 398 -10.56 20.23 -9.32
C GLN A 398 -10.78 20.10 -10.84
N GLU A 399 -11.16 18.91 -11.31
CA GLU A 399 -11.42 18.65 -12.74
C GLU A 399 -12.52 19.56 -13.34
N ASP A 400 -13.47 20.02 -12.51
CA ASP A 400 -14.54 20.93 -12.93
C ASP A 400 -14.12 22.42 -12.92
N GLY A 401 -12.86 22.70 -12.58
CA GLY A 401 -12.27 24.04 -12.49
C GLY A 401 -12.56 24.79 -11.19
N THR A 402 -13.24 24.17 -10.23
CA THR A 402 -13.42 24.75 -8.89
C THR A 402 -12.17 24.56 -8.03
N THR A 403 -12.08 25.30 -6.93
CA THR A 403 -10.94 25.23 -6.01
C THR A 403 -11.34 24.75 -4.62
N CYS A 404 -10.43 24.02 -3.95
CA CYS A 404 -10.61 23.55 -2.58
C CYS A 404 -9.27 23.49 -1.84
N GLN A 405 -9.28 23.44 -0.50
CA GLN A 405 -8.08 23.18 0.29
C GLN A 405 -7.85 21.70 0.54
N GLU A 406 -8.93 20.91 0.57
CA GLU A 406 -8.90 19.47 0.82
C GLU A 406 -9.62 18.75 -0.32
N ASN A 407 -9.09 17.61 -0.76
CA ASN A 407 -9.67 16.83 -1.85
C ASN A 407 -9.54 15.31 -1.63
N THR A 408 -10.46 14.55 -2.23
CA THR A 408 -10.37 13.09 -2.33
C THR A 408 -10.04 12.75 -3.79
N VAL A 409 -8.84 12.23 -4.03
CA VAL A 409 -8.33 11.95 -5.37
C VAL A 409 -8.04 10.46 -5.55
N PRO A 410 -8.20 9.89 -6.76
CA PRO A 410 -7.71 8.55 -7.01
C PRO A 410 -6.20 8.48 -6.77
N SER A 411 -5.72 7.42 -6.11
CA SER A 411 -4.29 7.23 -5.87
C SER A 411 -3.50 7.17 -7.18
N GLY A 412 -2.35 7.83 -7.23
CA GLY A 412 -1.53 7.97 -8.44
C GLY A 412 -2.04 9.03 -9.43
N LYS A 413 -3.08 9.80 -9.11
CA LYS A 413 -3.47 10.96 -9.92
C LYS A 413 -2.70 12.20 -9.51
N GLU A 414 -2.27 12.95 -10.52
CA GLU A 414 -1.72 14.30 -10.35
C GLU A 414 -2.76 15.23 -9.76
N VAL A 415 -2.30 16.22 -9.00
CA VAL A 415 -3.16 17.19 -8.33
C VAL A 415 -2.65 18.57 -8.70
N THR A 416 -3.44 19.31 -9.47
CA THR A 416 -3.08 20.67 -9.82
C THR A 416 -3.23 21.60 -8.63
N LEU A 417 -2.16 22.31 -8.28
CA LEU A 417 -2.15 23.29 -7.20
C LEU A 417 -2.00 24.69 -7.75
N ARG A 418 -2.72 25.61 -7.13
CA ARG A 418 -2.66 27.05 -7.37
C ARG A 418 -2.31 27.75 -6.08
N PHE A 419 -1.25 28.56 -6.09
CA PHE A 419 -0.86 29.30 -4.89
C PHE A 419 -0.33 30.70 -5.19
N LYS A 420 -0.43 31.58 -4.20
CA LYS A 420 0.05 32.96 -4.27
C LYS A 420 0.51 33.44 -2.90
N ALA A 421 1.75 33.94 -2.85
CA ALA A 421 2.31 34.57 -1.66
C ALA A 421 1.89 36.04 -1.60
N GLU A 422 1.29 36.47 -0.48
CA GLU A 422 0.79 37.84 -0.33
C GLU A 422 1.82 38.76 0.38
N GLY A 423 1.92 40.01 -0.06
CA GLY A 423 2.73 41.03 0.62
C GLY A 423 4.21 40.68 0.80
N THR A 424 4.65 40.49 2.05
CA THR A 424 6.04 40.17 2.42
C THR A 424 6.26 38.69 2.73
N THR A 425 5.34 37.82 2.28
CA THR A 425 5.39 36.39 2.54
C THR A 425 6.66 35.75 1.97
N VAL A 426 7.30 34.89 2.77
CA VAL A 426 8.45 34.09 2.37
C VAL A 426 8.10 32.62 2.54
N LEU A 427 7.90 31.94 1.42
CA LEU A 427 7.66 30.50 1.37
C LEU A 427 8.98 29.73 1.45
N GLU A 428 9.02 28.72 2.32
CA GLU A 428 10.14 27.78 2.47
C GLU A 428 9.86 26.45 1.79
N SER A 429 8.61 25.99 1.82
CA SER A 429 8.18 24.82 1.05
C SER A 429 6.67 24.79 0.85
N LEU A 430 6.26 24.00 -0.14
CA LEU A 430 4.89 23.55 -0.34
C LEU A 430 4.84 22.04 -0.14
N THR A 431 3.89 21.57 0.65
CA THR A 431 3.80 20.16 1.05
C THR A 431 2.40 19.60 0.82
N LEU A 432 2.33 18.34 0.37
CA LEU A 432 1.10 17.56 0.30
C LEU A 432 0.99 16.72 1.58
N GLN A 433 -0.09 16.91 2.33
CA GLN A 433 -0.35 16.22 3.58
C GLN A 433 -1.43 15.14 3.40
N ARG A 434 -1.22 14.00 4.06
CA ARG A 434 -2.11 12.85 4.02
C ARG A 434 -2.58 12.50 5.42
N HIS A 435 -3.88 12.21 5.53
CA HIS A 435 -4.57 11.98 6.80
C HIS A 435 -5.14 10.55 6.84
N ASN A 436 -4.27 9.57 7.07
CA ASN A 436 -4.63 8.15 7.08
C ASN A 436 -5.09 7.63 8.47
N ASN A 437 -5.36 8.52 9.42
CA ASN A 437 -5.88 8.17 10.74
C ASN A 437 -7.37 8.52 10.85
N THR A 438 -8.23 7.51 10.83
CA THR A 438 -9.69 7.70 11.00
C THR A 438 -10.09 8.09 12.42
N GLU A 439 -9.30 7.72 13.43
CA GLU A 439 -9.56 8.12 14.82
C GLU A 439 -9.26 9.62 15.02
N ASN A 440 -8.22 10.13 14.36
CA ASN A 440 -7.84 11.54 14.39
C ASN A 440 -7.65 12.09 12.96
N PRO A 441 -8.74 12.50 12.27
CA PRO A 441 -8.68 12.96 10.88
C PRO A 441 -7.85 14.23 10.65
N SER A 442 -7.48 14.95 11.72
CA SER A 442 -6.61 16.13 11.64
C SER A 442 -5.12 15.79 11.76
N GLU A 443 -4.78 14.55 12.09
CA GLU A 443 -3.39 14.11 12.19
C GLU A 443 -2.77 13.96 10.80
N VAL A 444 -1.65 14.64 10.57
CA VAL A 444 -0.83 14.45 9.37
C VAL A 444 -0.01 13.19 9.56
N THR A 445 -0.36 12.13 8.83
CA THR A 445 0.29 10.82 8.91
C THR A 445 1.47 10.68 7.94
N SER A 446 1.47 11.47 6.86
CA SER A 446 2.49 11.47 5.82
C SER A 446 2.50 12.85 5.17
N GLU A 447 3.70 13.33 4.86
CA GLU A 447 3.92 14.64 4.25
C GLU A 447 4.98 14.52 3.15
N GLU A 448 4.65 15.00 1.96
CA GLU A 448 5.54 15.02 0.80
C GLU A 448 5.87 16.47 0.46
N THR A 449 7.17 16.79 0.36
CA THR A 449 7.57 18.12 -0.13
C THR A 449 7.44 18.17 -1.63
N LEU A 450 6.48 18.96 -2.13
CA LEU A 450 6.24 19.15 -3.56
C LEU A 450 7.22 20.16 -4.16
N LEU A 451 7.45 21.27 -3.46
CA LEU A 451 8.41 22.29 -3.86
C LEU A 451 9.23 22.75 -2.67
N THR A 452 10.52 22.89 -2.92
CA THR A 452 11.47 23.57 -2.03
C THR A 452 11.51 25.07 -2.32
N LYS A 453 12.01 25.84 -1.36
CA LYS A 453 12.27 27.29 -1.48
C LYS A 453 12.97 27.67 -2.79
N ASP A 454 14.02 26.93 -3.16
CA ASP A 454 14.82 27.24 -4.33
C ASP A 454 14.03 26.99 -5.62
N GLN A 455 13.20 25.94 -5.66
CA GLN A 455 12.31 25.68 -6.80
C GLN A 455 11.23 26.75 -6.92
N ILE A 456 10.61 27.16 -5.81
CA ILE A 456 9.60 28.24 -5.79
C ILE A 456 10.19 29.54 -6.38
N ALA A 457 11.44 29.87 -6.05
CA ALA A 457 12.11 31.07 -6.55
C ALA A 457 12.33 31.08 -8.07
N THR A 458 12.25 29.92 -8.73
CA THR A 458 12.39 29.81 -10.19
C THR A 458 11.06 29.87 -10.95
N LEU A 459 9.92 29.75 -10.24
CA LEU A 459 8.60 29.79 -10.86
C LEU A 459 8.24 31.21 -11.31
N SER A 460 7.47 31.29 -12.38
CA SER A 460 6.89 32.54 -12.88
C SER A 460 5.38 32.54 -12.64
N PRO A 461 4.81 33.57 -12.00
CA PRO A 461 3.38 33.63 -11.76
C PRO A 461 2.62 34.01 -13.04
N ASP A 462 1.33 33.70 -13.08
CA ASP A 462 0.39 34.15 -14.09
C ASP A 462 0.09 35.67 -13.99
N GLU A 463 -0.80 36.17 -14.86
CA GLU A 463 -1.20 37.58 -14.89
C GLU A 463 -1.90 38.05 -13.60
N GLU A 464 -2.48 37.13 -12.81
CA GLU A 464 -3.15 37.41 -11.54
C GLU A 464 -2.22 37.26 -10.32
N GLY A 465 -0.98 36.83 -10.55
CA GLY A 465 0.05 36.63 -9.54
C GLY A 465 0.07 35.23 -8.92
N TYR A 466 -0.65 34.25 -9.49
CA TYR A 466 -0.67 32.87 -9.01
C TYR A 466 0.36 32.00 -9.72
N TYR A 467 0.89 31.05 -8.98
CA TYR A 467 1.71 29.96 -9.47
C TYR A 467 0.84 28.72 -9.62
N ILE A 468 1.00 28.00 -10.73
CA ILE A 468 0.30 26.74 -11.00
C ILE A 468 1.34 25.62 -11.12
N ILE A 469 1.13 24.54 -10.40
CA ILE A 469 1.95 23.32 -10.51
C ILE A 469 1.04 22.09 -10.61
N LEU A 470 1.55 21.00 -11.18
CA LEU A 470 0.88 19.73 -11.38
C LEU A 470 1.38 18.66 -10.40
#